data_AF-A0A2V7P1S2-F1
#
_entry.id   AF-A0A2V7P1S2-F1
#
_cell.length_a   1.000
_cell.length_b   1.000
_cell.length_c   1.000
_cell.angle_alpha   90.00
_cell.angle_beta   90.00
_cell.angle_gamma   90.00
#
_symmetry.space_group_name_H-M   'P 1'
#
loop_
_entity.id
_entity.type
_entity.pdbx_description
1 polymer ?
#
loop_
_entity_poly.entity_id
_entity_poly.type
_entity_poly.pdbx_seq_one_letter_code
_entity_poly.pdbx_strand_id
1 'polypeptide(L)'
;MSERLAPTGERLTELQHRLADGLAKIDPHHRLVGRPVSYRVIDGQAFEITFRDVPGIAEAEVQGVKRLIGTDCFCTVSPQTQEAVTVRFVVPLHS
;
A
#
# COMPACT_ATOMS: atom_id res chain seq x y z
N MET A 1 -3.38 33.73 -9.19
CA MET A 1 -2.33 32.74 -8.87
C MET A 1 -3.02 31.44 -8.53
N SER A 2 -3.10 30.49 -9.46
CA SER A 2 -3.67 29.18 -9.18
C SER A 2 -2.62 28.38 -8.42
N GLU A 3 -2.85 28.18 -7.12
CA GLU A 3 -2.14 27.20 -6.33
C GLU A 3 -2.40 25.82 -6.98
N ARG A 4 -1.44 25.34 -7.76
CA ARG A 4 -1.35 23.94 -8.17
C ARG A 4 -1.19 23.12 -6.89
N LEU A 5 -2.30 22.73 -6.29
CA LEU A 5 -2.43 21.51 -5.48
C LEU A 5 -2.25 20.32 -6.44
N ALA A 6 -1.12 20.22 -7.13
CA ALA A 6 0.10 19.53 -6.71
C ALA A 6 -0.01 18.08 -7.20
N PRO A 7 0.78 17.65 -8.20
CA PRO A 7 0.65 16.34 -8.87
C PRO A 7 0.64 15.13 -7.92
N THR A 8 1.07 15.34 -6.67
CA THR A 8 1.01 14.43 -5.53
C THR A 8 -0.42 14.00 -5.13
N GLY A 9 -1.42 14.90 -5.15
CA GLY A 9 -2.78 14.60 -4.67
C GLY A 9 -3.59 13.72 -5.63
N GLU A 10 -3.45 13.97 -6.93
CA GLU A 10 -4.07 13.16 -7.98
C GLU A 10 -3.46 11.75 -8.00
N ARG A 11 -2.12 11.66 -7.94
CA ARG A 11 -1.39 10.38 -7.88
C ARG A 11 -1.75 9.56 -6.64
N LEU A 12 -1.95 10.23 -5.50
CA LEU A 12 -2.40 9.57 -4.26
C LEU A 12 -3.79 8.94 -4.43
N THR A 13 -4.73 9.70 -4.97
CA THR A 13 -6.11 9.24 -5.20
C THR A 13 -6.12 8.05 -6.15
N GLU A 14 -5.29 8.10 -7.20
CA GLU A 14 -5.13 7.00 -8.15
C GLU A 14 -4.58 5.73 -7.46
N LEU A 15 -3.56 5.85 -6.61
CA LEU A 15 -3.02 4.71 -5.86
C LEU A 15 -4.07 4.08 -4.93
N GLN A 16 -4.87 4.91 -4.25
CA GLN A 16 -5.96 4.43 -3.40
C GLN A 16 -7.02 3.67 -4.22
N HIS A 17 -7.44 4.20 -5.37
CA HIS A 17 -8.40 3.53 -6.25
C HIS A 17 -7.86 2.20 -6.78
N ARG A 18 -6.62 2.20 -7.32
CA ARG A 18 -5.98 0.97 -7.82
C ARG A 18 -5.89 -0.11 -6.73
N LEU A 19 -5.60 0.28 -5.50
CA LEU A 19 -5.57 -0.65 -4.38
C LEU A 19 -6.97 -1.14 -4.02
N ALA A 20 -7.97 -0.25 -3.91
CA ALA A 20 -9.34 -0.64 -3.60
C ALA A 20 -9.92 -1.62 -4.64
N ASP A 21 -9.71 -1.36 -5.92
CA ASP A 21 -10.24 -2.18 -7.03
C ASP A 21 -9.44 -3.47 -7.24
N GLY A 22 -8.14 -3.42 -6.95
CA GLY A 22 -7.21 -4.50 -7.23
C GLY A 22 -7.07 -5.49 -6.09
N LEU A 23 -7.19 -5.06 -4.83
CA LEU A 23 -6.85 -5.88 -3.66
C LEU A 23 -7.66 -7.18 -3.61
N ALA A 24 -8.96 -7.11 -3.89
CA ALA A 24 -9.84 -8.29 -3.93
C ALA A 24 -9.43 -9.33 -4.98
N LYS A 25 -8.69 -8.93 -6.03
CA LYS A 25 -8.24 -9.82 -7.11
C LYS A 25 -6.92 -10.52 -6.79
N ILE A 26 -6.08 -9.90 -5.96
CA ILE A 26 -4.72 -10.37 -5.66
C ILE A 26 -4.58 -11.04 -4.30
N ASP A 27 -5.62 -10.99 -3.48
CA ASP A 27 -5.66 -11.55 -2.13
C ASP A 27 -6.67 -12.71 -2.03
N PRO A 28 -6.41 -13.84 -2.69
CA PRO A 28 -7.33 -14.99 -2.72
C PRO A 28 -7.51 -15.65 -1.35
N HIS A 29 -6.60 -15.38 -0.42
CA HIS A 29 -6.63 -15.90 0.94
C HIS A 29 -7.24 -14.91 1.94
N HIS A 30 -7.74 -13.75 1.48
CA HIS A 30 -8.35 -12.71 2.31
C HIS A 30 -7.48 -12.28 3.51
N ARG A 31 -6.17 -12.25 3.31
CA ARG A 31 -5.21 -11.85 4.35
C ARG A 31 -5.12 -10.34 4.52
N LEU A 32 -5.38 -9.59 3.45
CA LEU A 32 -5.32 -8.13 3.38
C LEU A 32 -6.71 -7.49 3.26
N VAL A 33 -7.62 -8.09 2.49
CA VAL A 33 -8.99 -7.62 2.34
C VAL A 33 -9.69 -7.65 3.69
N GLY A 34 -10.36 -6.54 4.03
CA GLY A 34 -11.05 -6.38 5.32
C GLY A 34 -10.11 -6.15 6.51
N ARG A 35 -8.78 -6.05 6.30
CA ARG A 35 -7.85 -5.59 7.33
C ARG A 35 -7.86 -4.07 7.45
N PRO A 36 -7.61 -3.51 8.64
CA PRO A 36 -7.41 -2.08 8.79
C PRO A 36 -6.26 -1.60 7.90
N VAL A 37 -6.54 -0.64 7.03
CA VAL A 37 -5.55 0.01 6.16
C VAL A 37 -5.47 1.50 6.47
N SER A 38 -4.25 2.03 6.57
CA SER A 38 -4.00 3.46 6.71
C SER A 38 -3.06 3.97 5.62
N TYR A 39 -3.28 5.21 5.22
CA TYR A 39 -2.61 5.90 4.13
C TYR A 39 -1.95 7.16 4.66
N ARG A 40 -0.68 7.38 4.34
CA ARG A 40 0.07 8.56 4.80
C ARG A 40 1.02 9.07 3.71
N VAL A 41 1.07 10.38 3.52
CA VAL A 41 2.13 11.02 2.73
C VAL A 41 3.32 11.34 3.64
N ILE A 42 4.52 11.01 3.20
CA ILE A 42 5.79 11.28 3.89
C ILE A 42 6.52 12.38 3.11
N ASP A 43 6.68 13.54 3.74
CA ASP A 43 7.41 14.71 3.24
C ASP A 43 7.05 15.18 1.82
N GLY A 44 5.84 14.82 1.35
CA GLY A 44 5.41 15.05 -0.03
C GLY A 44 6.13 14.19 -1.07
N GLN A 45 7.08 13.35 -0.67
CA GLN A 45 7.97 12.57 -1.52
C GLN A 45 7.52 11.13 -1.71
N ALA A 46 6.85 10.55 -0.72
CA ALA A 46 6.44 9.16 -0.74
C ALA A 46 5.05 8.95 -0.13
N PHE A 47 4.41 7.87 -0.54
CA PHE A 47 3.15 7.39 -0.04
C PHE A 47 3.34 6.08 0.72
N GLU A 48 2.97 6.08 1.99
CA GLU A 48 2.99 4.92 2.87
C GLU A 48 1.58 4.32 2.98
N ILE A 49 1.49 3.01 2.76
CA ILE A 49 0.29 2.19 2.92
C ILE A 49 0.61 1.18 4.02
N THR A 50 -0.20 1.14 5.07
CA THR A 50 0.01 0.22 6.21
C THR A 50 -1.23 -0.63 6.43
N PHE A 51 -1.09 -1.94 6.30
CA PHE A 51 -2.07 -2.94 6.71
C PHE A 51 -1.71 -3.44 8.11
N ARG A 52 -2.68 -3.42 9.02
CA ARG A 52 -2.54 -3.95 10.39
C ARG A 52 -3.34 -5.24 10.56
N ASP A 53 -3.05 -5.97 11.63
CA ASP A 53 -3.78 -7.18 12.03
C ASP A 53 -3.86 -8.24 10.90
N VAL A 54 -2.80 -8.31 10.10
CA VAL A 54 -2.65 -9.27 9.00
C VAL A 54 -2.20 -10.59 9.59
N PRO A 55 -2.89 -11.72 9.40
CA PRO A 55 -2.57 -13.02 10.05
C PRO A 55 -1.29 -13.71 9.51
N GLY A 56 -0.38 -12.95 8.90
CA GLY A 56 0.71 -13.41 8.06
C GLY A 56 0.44 -13.08 6.58
N ILE A 57 1.49 -12.99 5.78
CA ILE A 57 1.42 -12.65 4.35
C ILE A 57 2.42 -13.50 3.58
N ALA A 58 2.03 -14.09 2.45
CA ALA A 58 2.97 -14.78 1.59
C ALA A 58 3.58 -13.82 0.55
N GLU A 59 4.66 -14.25 -0.07
CA GLU A 59 5.36 -13.43 -1.07
C GLU A 59 4.45 -13.10 -2.26
N ALA A 60 3.56 -14.01 -2.64
CA ALA A 60 2.63 -13.81 -3.75
C ALA A 60 1.67 -12.63 -3.50
N GLU A 61 1.09 -12.48 -2.30
CA GLU A 61 0.24 -11.34 -1.98
C GLU A 61 1.05 -10.03 -1.99
N VAL A 62 2.28 -10.05 -1.45
CA VAL A 62 3.18 -8.88 -1.51
C VAL A 62 3.43 -8.46 -2.95
N GLN A 63 3.81 -9.39 -3.83
CA GLN A 63 4.05 -9.10 -5.24
C GLN A 63 2.77 -8.64 -5.96
N GLY A 64 1.62 -9.19 -5.59
CA GLY A 64 0.31 -8.72 -6.06
C GLY A 64 0.12 -7.24 -5.75
N VAL A 65 0.35 -6.83 -4.50
CA VAL A 65 0.17 -5.42 -4.09
C VAL A 65 1.15 -4.52 -4.84
N LYS A 66 2.43 -4.92 -4.96
CA LYS A 66 3.44 -4.17 -5.73
C LYS A 66 3.01 -3.92 -7.17
N ARG A 67 2.36 -4.89 -7.83
CA ARG A 67 1.84 -4.72 -9.20
C ARG A 67 0.70 -3.69 -9.29
N LEU A 68 -0.06 -3.48 -8.21
CA LEU A 68 -1.13 -2.47 -8.17
C LEU A 68 -0.59 -1.06 -7.95
N ILE A 69 0.39 -0.92 -7.05
CA ILE A 69 0.86 0.39 -6.55
C ILE A 69 2.14 0.89 -7.24
N GLY A 70 2.84 0.03 -7.99
CA GLY A 70 4.06 0.37 -8.72
C GLY A 70 5.24 -0.51 -8.32
N THR A 71 6.11 -0.80 -9.30
CA THR A 71 7.28 -1.67 -9.12
C THR A 71 8.37 -1.06 -8.28
N ASP A 72 8.49 0.27 -8.28
CA ASP A 72 9.40 1.02 -7.42
C ASP A 72 8.74 1.25 -6.05
N CYS A 73 8.70 0.21 -5.22
CA CYS A 73 8.21 0.33 -3.85
C CYS A 73 8.90 -0.63 -2.88
N PHE A 74 9.04 -0.16 -1.65
CA PHE A 74 9.60 -0.93 -0.55
C PHE A 74 8.47 -1.58 0.25
N CYS A 75 8.67 -2.82 0.68
CA CYS A 75 7.73 -3.52 1.56
C CYS A 75 8.46 -3.99 2.82
N THR A 76 7.85 -3.74 3.98
CA THR A 76 8.32 -4.24 5.28
C THR A 76 7.19 -5.00 5.96
N VAL A 77 7.50 -6.17 6.52
CA VAL A 77 6.58 -7.01 7.29
C VAL A 77 7.13 -7.16 8.72
N SER A 78 6.36 -6.75 9.73
CA SER A 78 6.83 -6.74 11.11
C SER A 78 5.70 -6.82 12.16
N PRO A 79 5.90 -7.50 13.31
CA PRO A 79 6.98 -8.47 13.57
C PRO A 79 6.74 -9.76 12.77
N GLN A 80 7.80 -10.52 12.45
CA GLN A 80 7.69 -11.70 11.58
C GLN A 80 7.16 -12.96 12.30
N THR A 81 7.07 -12.93 13.64
CA THR A 81 6.90 -14.11 14.50
C THR A 81 5.67 -14.03 15.41
N GLN A 82 4.68 -13.20 15.11
CA GLN A 82 3.42 -13.11 15.86
C GLN A 82 2.22 -13.62 15.06
N GLU A 83 1.11 -13.89 15.75
CA GLU A 83 -0.19 -14.27 15.17
C GLU A 83 -0.73 -13.22 14.19
N ALA A 84 -0.31 -11.96 14.33
CA ALA A 84 -0.61 -10.89 13.41
C ALA A 84 0.62 -10.01 13.14
N VAL A 85 0.71 -9.51 11.91
CA VAL A 85 1.81 -8.68 11.40
C VAL A 85 1.28 -7.35 10.88
N THR A 86 2.16 -6.36 10.83
CA THR A 86 1.98 -5.13 10.07
C THR A 86 2.70 -5.28 8.73
N VAL A 87 1.99 -5.03 7.63
CA VAL A 87 2.57 -5.00 6.28
C VAL A 87 2.53 -3.56 5.81
N ARG A 88 3.70 -3.00 5.54
CA ARG A 88 3.83 -1.61 5.10
C ARG A 88 4.50 -1.53 3.74
N PHE A 89 3.90 -0.75 2.84
CA PHE A 89 4.45 -0.40 1.56
C PHE A 89 4.80 1.09 1.52
N VAL A 90 5.94 1.44 0.92
CA VAL A 90 6.36 2.83 0.67
C VAL A 90 6.61 3.00 -0.83
N VAL A 91 5.86 3.93 -1.44
CA VAL A 91 5.85 4.19 -2.88
C VAL A 91 6.32 5.63 -3.12
N PRO A 92 7.39 5.88 -3.89
CA PRO A 92 7.78 7.23 -4.29
C PRO A 92 6.69 7.93 -5.10
N LEU A 93 6.44 9.21 -4.82
CA LEU A 93 5.46 10.05 -5.53
C LEU A 93 6.09 10.85 -6.68
N HIS A 94 7.41 10.82 -6.79
CA HIS A 94 8.18 11.36 -7.91
C HIS A 94 8.69 10.19 -8.74
N SER A 95 8.25 10.11 -10.00
CA SER A 95 8.78 9.19 -11.00
C SER A 95 8.90 9.94 -12.31
#